data_AF-A0A2G9TGG7-F1
#
_entry.id   AF-A0A2G9TGG7-F1
#
_cell.length_a   1.000
_cell.length_b   1.000
_cell.length_c   1.000
_cell.angle_alpha   90.00
_cell.angle_beta   90.00
_cell.angle_gamma   90.00
#
_symmetry.space_group_name_H-M   'P 1'
#
loop_
_entity.id
_entity.type
_entity.pdbx_description
1 polymer ?
#
loop_
_entity_poly.entity_id
_entity_poly.type
_entity_poly.pdbx_seq_one_letter_code
_entity_poly.pdbx_strand_id
1 'polypeptide(L)'
;PSLGAEEFCIVDEVRYVRKPYRLTVVRLSQTDRDGQRTGVSWSVKFHDLANVPDFIILKQHYDLSVAQNVQEGDRIEAILDGQWWTGTVDRKEPRSEEFPRYCVIEDRKM
;
A
#
# COMPACT_ATOMS: atom_id res chain seq x y z
N PRO A 1 19.67 1.98 2.69
CA PRO A 1 19.05 0.65 2.46
C PRO A 1 18.33 0.63 1.11
N SER A 2 18.63 -0.34 0.25
CA SER A 2 17.75 -0.65 -0.88
C SER A 2 16.50 -1.31 -0.32
N LEU A 3 15.33 -0.74 -0.60
CA LEU A 3 14.04 -1.33 -0.21
C LEU A 3 13.64 -2.39 -1.24
N GLY A 4 13.06 -3.50 -0.79
CA GLY A 4 12.37 -4.43 -1.68
C GLY A 4 11.06 -3.86 -2.21
N ALA A 5 10.30 -4.66 -2.97
CA ALA A 5 8.95 -4.26 -3.40
C ALA A 5 7.94 -4.13 -2.25
N GLU A 6 8.14 -4.85 -1.16
CA GLU A 6 7.44 -4.66 0.11
C GLU A 6 8.41 -4.73 1.28
N GLU A 7 8.10 -3.96 2.32
CA GLU A 7 8.84 -3.96 3.58
C GLU A 7 7.85 -3.96 4.73
N PHE A 8 7.94 -4.95 5.61
CA PHE A 8 7.11 -5.00 6.81
C PHE A 8 7.78 -4.19 7.92
N CYS A 9 6.98 -3.34 8.57
CA CYS A 9 7.48 -2.42 9.58
C CYS A 9 6.50 -2.25 10.73
N ILE A 10 7.05 -1.92 11.90
CA ILE A 10 6.30 -1.34 13.01
C ILE A 10 6.43 0.19 12.94
N VAL A 11 5.30 0.88 13.09
CA VAL A 11 5.27 2.33 13.25
C VAL A 11 5.68 2.67 14.67
N ASP A 12 6.86 3.26 14.83
CA ASP A 12 7.34 3.68 16.14
C ASP A 12 6.91 5.11 16.48
N GLU A 13 6.72 5.97 15.48
CA GLU A 13 6.38 7.38 15.69
C GLU A 13 5.69 7.99 14.47
N VAL A 14 4.73 8.89 14.71
CA VAL A 14 4.14 9.77 13.68
C VAL A 14 4.24 11.23 14.15
N ARG A 15 4.81 12.09 13.30
CA ARG A 15 4.93 13.54 13.54
C ARG A 15 4.40 14.35 12.36
N TYR A 16 3.88 15.54 12.66
CA TYR A 16 3.43 16.50 11.65
C TYR A 16 4.26 17.79 11.76
N VAL A 17 5.04 18.11 10.72
CA VAL A 17 6.17 19.06 10.87
C VAL A 17 5.93 20.40 10.18
N ARG A 18 4.97 20.52 9.24
CA ARG A 18 4.72 21.76 8.48
C ARG A 18 3.25 22.15 8.47
N LYS A 19 2.93 23.40 8.85
CA LYS A 19 1.56 23.94 8.78
C LYS A 19 1.17 24.40 7.37
N PRO A 20 -0.10 24.24 6.95
CA PRO A 20 -1.18 23.53 7.65
C PRO A 20 -1.04 22.01 7.48
N TYR A 21 -0.54 21.31 8.50
CA TYR A 21 -0.23 19.87 8.59
C TYR A 21 0.04 19.11 7.28
N ARG A 22 0.86 19.66 6.39
CA ARG A 22 1.08 19.05 5.06
C ARG A 22 2.14 17.97 5.05
N LEU A 23 3.09 18.00 5.98
CA LEU A 23 4.22 17.06 6.00
C LEU A 23 4.10 16.10 7.18
N THR A 24 3.81 14.84 6.86
CA THR A 24 3.82 13.72 7.81
C THR A 24 5.19 13.07 7.80
N VAL A 25 5.71 12.77 8.98
CA VAL A 25 6.97 12.06 9.18
C VAL A 25 6.69 10.83 10.02
N VAL A 26 6.97 9.66 9.47
CA VAL A 26 6.75 8.37 10.13
C VAL A 26 8.10 7.71 10.38
N ARG A 27 8.37 7.31 11.62
CA ARG A 27 9.52 6.48 11.96
C ARG A 27 9.11 5.01 11.93
N LEU A 28 9.83 4.22 11.15
CA LEU A 28 9.56 2.81 10.91
C LEU A 28 10.73 1.96 11.40
N SER A 29 10.43 0.89 12.13
CA SER A 29 11.37 -0.20 12.41
C SER A 29 11.00 -1.40 11.56
N GLN A 30 11.93 -1.87 10.74
CA GLN A 30 11.72 -3.04 9.89
C GLN A 30 11.51 -4.30 10.74
N THR A 31 10.63 -5.16 10.26
CA THR A 31 10.42 -6.49 10.78
C THR A 31 10.64 -7.53 9.69
N ASP A 32 10.94 -8.76 10.10
CA ASP A 32 10.73 -9.91 9.22
C ASP A 32 9.23 -10.23 9.07
N ARG A 33 8.92 -11.32 8.38
CA ARG A 33 7.54 -11.78 8.12
C ARG A 33 6.81 -12.21 9.40
N ASP A 34 7.54 -12.60 10.43
CA ASP A 34 6.99 -13.03 11.73
C ASP A 34 6.78 -11.84 12.68
N GLY A 35 7.13 -10.63 12.24
CA GLY A 35 6.98 -9.40 13.01
C GLY A 35 8.14 -9.11 13.96
N GLN A 36 9.23 -9.88 13.89
CA GLN A 36 10.40 -9.66 14.71
C GLN A 36 11.24 -8.53 14.12
N ARG A 37 11.59 -7.53 14.95
CA ARG A 37 12.40 -6.38 14.53
C ARG A 37 13.79 -6.85 14.07
N THR A 38 14.23 -6.38 12.91
CA THR A 38 15.57 -6.68 12.35
C THR A 38 16.67 -5.77 12.92
N GLY A 39 16.29 -4.72 13.65
CA GLY A 39 17.17 -3.66 14.14
C GLY A 39 17.39 -2.52 13.14
N VAL A 40 16.94 -2.67 11.89
CA VAL A 40 16.97 -1.60 10.89
C VAL A 40 15.78 -0.66 11.11
N SER A 41 16.03 0.66 11.05
CA SER A 41 14.98 1.67 11.11
C SER A 41 15.27 2.85 10.19
N TRP A 42 14.22 3.55 9.78
CA TRP A 42 14.32 4.76 8.98
C TRP A 42 13.12 5.69 9.24
N SER A 43 13.14 6.86 8.62
CA SER A 43 12.01 7.78 8.62
C SER A 43 11.56 8.08 7.19
N VAL A 44 10.26 8.04 6.96
CA VAL A 44 9.64 8.45 5.70
C VAL A 44 8.98 9.80 5.93
N LYS A 45 9.23 10.77 5.04
CA LYS A 45 8.57 12.07 5.04
C LYS A 45 7.72 12.17 3.79
N PHE A 46 6.43 12.46 3.93
CA PHE A 46 5.53 12.53 2.80
C PHE A 46 4.44 13.57 2.96
N HIS A 47 3.89 13.95 1.81
CA HIS A 47 2.73 14.82 1.66
C HIS A 47 1.58 13.99 1.11
N ASP A 48 0.38 14.25 1.60
CA ASP A 48 -0.83 13.80 0.91
C ASP A 48 -1.03 14.66 -0.34
N LEU A 49 -1.11 14.02 -1.50
CA LEU A 49 -1.20 14.65 -2.81
C LEU A 49 -2.34 14.01 -3.59
N ALA A 50 -3.20 14.86 -4.17
CA ALA A 50 -4.28 14.40 -5.02
C ALA A 50 -3.74 13.53 -6.16
N ASN A 51 -4.44 12.41 -6.42
CA ASN A 51 -4.09 11.42 -7.45
C ASN A 51 -2.77 10.65 -7.20
N VAL A 52 -2.20 10.71 -6.00
CA VAL A 52 -1.07 9.86 -5.61
C VAL A 52 -1.60 8.74 -4.71
N PRO A 53 -1.49 7.46 -5.12
CA PRO A 53 -1.93 6.34 -4.29
C PRO A 53 -1.15 6.22 -2.98
N ASP A 54 -1.80 5.66 -1.97
CA ASP A 54 -1.16 5.31 -0.70
C ASP A 54 -0.07 4.26 -0.88
N PHE A 55 1.04 4.42 -0.16
CA PHE A 55 2.19 3.51 -0.19
C PHE A 55 2.61 3.02 1.21
N ILE A 56 1.94 3.49 2.27
CA ILE A 56 2.05 2.92 3.63
C ILE A 56 0.69 2.33 3.95
N ILE A 57 0.60 1.01 3.93
CA ILE A 57 -0.65 0.27 4.09
C ILE A 57 -0.58 -0.48 5.41
N LEU A 58 -1.66 -0.43 6.20
CA LEU A 58 -1.75 -1.23 7.41
C LEU A 58 -1.71 -2.72 7.05
N LYS A 59 -0.84 -3.49 7.72
CA LYS A 59 -0.62 -4.92 7.41
C LYS A 59 -1.92 -5.72 7.33
N GLN A 60 -2.87 -5.48 8.24
CA GLN A 60 -4.17 -6.14 8.24
C GLN A 60 -4.98 -5.90 6.96
N HIS A 61 -4.94 -4.70 6.38
CA HIS A 61 -5.65 -4.40 5.14
C HIS A 61 -4.93 -5.01 3.94
N TYR A 62 -3.60 -4.99 3.96
CA TYR A 62 -2.78 -5.68 2.97
C TYR A 62 -3.07 -7.19 2.97
N ASP A 63 -3.01 -7.85 4.12
CA ASP A 63 -3.25 -9.28 4.26
C ASP A 63 -4.67 -9.65 3.80
N LEU A 64 -5.69 -8.85 4.15
CA LEU A 64 -7.07 -9.05 3.69
C LEU A 64 -7.18 -8.93 2.16
N SER A 65 -6.55 -7.93 1.55
CA SER A 65 -6.55 -7.74 0.10
C SER A 65 -5.87 -8.91 -0.62
N VAL A 66 -4.72 -9.38 -0.12
CA VAL A 66 -4.03 -10.56 -0.66
C VAL A 66 -4.89 -11.82 -0.51
N ALA A 67 -5.56 -12.00 0.64
CA ALA A 67 -6.40 -13.16 0.91
C ALA A 67 -7.66 -13.23 0.04
N GLN A 68 -8.18 -12.08 -0.44
CA GLN A 68 -9.27 -12.06 -1.42
C GLN A 68 -8.89 -12.78 -2.71
N ASN A 69 -7.59 -12.78 -3.06
CA ASN A 69 -7.06 -13.44 -4.24
C ASN A 69 -7.89 -13.16 -5.51
N VAL A 70 -8.24 -11.89 -5.72
CA VAL A 70 -9.09 -11.43 -6.84
C VAL A 70 -8.54 -11.95 -8.17
N GLN A 71 -9.43 -12.45 -9.03
CA GLN A 71 -9.17 -12.98 -10.36
C GLN A 71 -9.88 -12.15 -11.44
N GLU A 72 -9.51 -12.37 -12.70
CA GLU A 72 -10.25 -11.81 -13.84
C GLU A 72 -11.72 -12.26 -13.81
N GLY A 73 -12.63 -11.30 -14.03
CA GLY A 73 -14.08 -11.50 -13.91
C GLY A 73 -14.66 -11.29 -12.51
N ASP A 74 -13.84 -11.18 -11.46
CA ASP A 74 -14.33 -10.88 -10.12
C ASP A 74 -14.83 -9.43 -10.02
N ARG A 75 -15.88 -9.24 -9.22
CA ARG A 75 -16.37 -7.91 -8.87
C ARG A 75 -15.51 -7.31 -7.77
N ILE A 76 -15.19 -6.03 -7.94
CA ILE A 76 -14.43 -5.26 -6.97
C ILE A 76 -15.16 -3.97 -6.63
N GLU A 77 -14.85 -3.46 -5.44
CA GLU A 77 -15.37 -2.18 -4.95
C GLU A 77 -14.21 -1.34 -4.42
N ALA A 78 -14.24 -0.05 -4.72
CA ALA A 78 -13.28 0.93 -4.23
C ALA A 78 -14.00 2.20 -3.78
N ILE A 79 -13.45 2.87 -2.77
CA ILE A 79 -13.86 4.23 -2.42
C ILE A 79 -12.82 5.18 -3.00
N LEU A 80 -13.23 6.03 -3.93
CA LEU A 80 -12.39 7.06 -4.54
C LEU A 80 -13.10 8.41 -4.39
N ASP A 81 -12.39 9.43 -3.90
CA ASP A 81 -12.93 10.76 -3.63
C ASP A 81 -14.22 10.76 -2.79
N GLY A 82 -14.32 9.83 -1.84
CA GLY A 82 -15.49 9.66 -0.98
C GLY A 82 -16.72 9.05 -1.66
N GLN A 83 -16.57 8.56 -2.89
CA GLN A 83 -17.63 7.90 -3.66
C GLN A 83 -17.33 6.41 -3.80
N TRP A 84 -18.38 5.58 -3.79
CA TRP A 84 -18.27 4.17 -4.08
C TRP A 84 -18.19 3.92 -5.59
N TRP A 85 -17.22 3.11 -5.98
CA TRP A 85 -17.00 2.64 -7.33
C TRP A 85 -17.09 1.12 -7.31
N THR A 86 -17.87 0.58 -8.24
CA THR A 86 -17.97 -0.86 -8.47
C THR A 86 -17.43 -1.15 -9.86
N GLY A 87 -16.64 -2.21 -9.98
CA GLY A 87 -15.99 -2.61 -11.22
C GLY A 87 -15.91 -4.12 -11.33
N THR A 88 -15.46 -4.58 -12.49
CA THR A 88 -15.08 -5.97 -12.72
C THR A 88 -13.63 -6.00 -13.16
N VAL A 89 -12.84 -6.92 -12.62
CA VAL A 89 -11.45 -7.11 -13.05
C VAL A 89 -11.44 -7.59 -14.50
N ASP A 90 -10.94 -6.76 -15.40
CA ASP A 90 -10.77 -7.08 -16.82
C ASP A 90 -9.48 -7.89 -17.01
N ARG A 91 -8.41 -7.49 -16.31
CA ARG A 91 -7.08 -8.12 -16.43
C ARG A 91 -6.31 -8.10 -15.12
N LYS A 92 -5.53 -9.16 -14.87
CA LYS A 92 -4.59 -9.25 -13.75
C LYS A 92 -3.24 -9.75 -14.23
N GLU A 93 -2.24 -8.87 -14.26
CA GLU A 93 -0.90 -9.24 -14.75
C GLU A 93 0.22 -8.71 -13.85
N PRO A 94 1.37 -9.41 -13.76
CA PRO A 94 2.55 -8.91 -13.07
C PRO A 94 2.96 -7.50 -13.53
N ARG A 95 3.27 -6.62 -12.57
CA ARG A 95 3.77 -5.26 -12.85
C ARG A 95 5.14 -5.29 -13.54
N SER A 96 6.00 -6.24 -13.16
CA SER A 96 7.31 -6.47 -13.79
C SER A 96 7.80 -7.89 -13.54
N GLU A 97 8.75 -8.35 -14.35
CA GLU A 97 9.43 -9.65 -14.15
C GLU A 97 10.17 -9.73 -12.81
N GLU A 98 10.66 -8.58 -12.32
CA GLU A 98 11.35 -8.47 -11.02
C GLU A 98 10.38 -8.67 -9.84
N PHE A 99 9.08 -8.37 -10.04
CA PHE A 99 8.07 -8.33 -8.99
C PHE A 99 6.80 -9.10 -9.39
N PRO A 100 6.89 -10.42 -9.64
CA PRO A 100 5.82 -11.19 -10.28
C PRO A 100 4.54 -11.33 -9.45
N ARG A 101 4.62 -11.10 -8.14
CA ARG A 101 3.48 -11.16 -7.21
C ARG A 101 2.65 -9.87 -7.15
N TYR A 102 3.19 -8.77 -7.66
CA TYR A 102 2.51 -7.48 -7.63
C TYR A 102 1.80 -7.30 -8.95
N CYS A 103 0.51 -7.59 -8.96
CA CYS A 103 -0.28 -7.47 -10.16
C CYS A 103 -0.85 -6.06 -10.32
N VAL A 104 -0.92 -5.59 -11.56
CA VAL A 104 -1.81 -4.49 -11.94
C VAL A 104 -3.17 -5.10 -12.21
N ILE A 105 -4.21 -4.54 -11.59
CA ILE A 105 -5.60 -4.88 -11.83
C ILE A 105 -6.17 -3.75 -12.69
N GLU A 106 -6.58 -4.09 -13.91
CA GLU A 106 -7.37 -3.20 -14.75
C GLU A 106 -8.84 -3.54 -14.53
N ASP A 107 -9.64 -2.54 -14.19
CA ASP A 107 -11.06 -2.71 -14.01
C ASP A 107 -11.87 -1.97 -15.08
N ARG A 108 -13.01 -2.55 -15.41
CA ARG A 108 -14.04 -1.87 -16.20
C ARG A 108 -15.12 -1.38 -15.25
N LYS A 109 -15.37 -0.07 -15.28
CA LYS A 109 -16.49 0.54 -14.57
C LYS A 109 -17.81 -0.06 -15.06
N MET A 110 -18.70 -0.40 -14.14
CA MET A 110 -20.10 -0.73 -14.45
C MET A 110 -20.94 0.51 -14.76
#